data_AF-A0A6M3Y0J1-F1
#
_entry.id   AF-A0A6M3Y0J1-F1
#
_cell.length_a   1.000
_cell.length_b   1.000
_cell.length_c   1.000
_cell.angle_alpha   90.00
_cell.angle_beta   90.00
_cell.angle_gamma   90.00
#
_symmetry.space_group_name_H-M   'P 1'
#
loop_
_entity.id
_entity.type
_entity.pdbx_description
1 polymer ?
#
loop_
_entity_poly.entity_id
_entity_poly.type
_entity_poly.pdbx_seq_one_letter_code
_entity_poly.pdbx_strand_id
1 'polypeptide(L)'
;MNCHDCGVGEGQIHRYCCDMERCPFCGEQLLSCDCVYHALGLLNTFRYTEKTCFLPSDIYKNGLTDGMVGEWMDILNEKGRVPHIQYPIVCAYCGELWPDFFNVSDEEWEKYIQIDTRTQVLCRKCYDDIKEKIERGGV
;
A
#
# COMPACT_ATOMS: atom_id res chain seq x y z
N MET A 1 11.49 14.98 -4.29
CA MET A 1 11.26 14.07 -5.43
C MET A 1 9.77 14.11 -5.80
N ASN A 2 9.35 13.76 -7.01
CA ASN A 2 7.94 13.88 -7.40
C ASN A 2 7.26 12.51 -7.35
N CYS A 3 5.98 12.49 -6.95
CA CYS A 3 5.14 11.31 -7.04
C CYS A 3 5.13 10.79 -8.49
N HIS A 4 5.50 9.53 -8.69
CA HIS A 4 5.62 8.96 -10.03
C HIS A 4 4.28 8.80 -10.76
N ASP A 5 3.18 8.75 -10.01
CA ASP A 5 1.82 8.62 -10.56
C ASP A 5 1.22 10.00 -10.89
N CYS A 6 1.03 10.87 -9.88
CA CYS A 6 0.37 12.16 -10.09
C CYS A 6 1.30 13.38 -10.30
N GLY A 7 2.61 13.21 -10.14
CA GLY A 7 3.62 14.24 -10.43
C GLY A 7 3.79 15.35 -9.37
N VAL A 8 3.05 15.33 -8.26
CA VAL A 8 3.17 16.34 -7.21
C VAL A 8 4.50 16.20 -6.46
N GLY A 9 5.06 17.33 -5.99
CA GLY A 9 6.26 17.34 -5.17
C GLY A 9 5.99 16.98 -3.71
N GLU A 10 7.08 16.75 -2.95
CA GLU A 10 6.98 16.49 -1.51
C GLU A 10 6.36 17.65 -0.74
N GLY A 11 5.56 17.32 0.28
CA GLY A 11 4.76 18.25 1.06
C GLY A 11 3.45 18.70 0.41
N GLN A 12 3.21 18.34 -0.87
CA GLN A 12 1.96 18.67 -1.56
C GLN A 12 0.92 17.56 -1.42
N ILE A 13 -0.35 17.92 -1.50
CA ILE A 13 -1.45 16.94 -1.57
C ILE A 13 -1.48 16.32 -2.96
N HIS A 14 -1.69 15.00 -3.01
CA HIS A 14 -1.84 14.26 -4.25
C HIS A 14 -3.01 14.78 -5.11
N ARG A 15 -2.97 14.53 -6.43
CA ARG A 15 -4.17 14.68 -7.26
C ARG A 15 -5.18 13.60 -6.86
N TYR A 16 -6.46 13.91 -6.94
CA TYR A 16 -7.49 12.89 -6.68
C TYR A 16 -7.33 11.70 -7.62
N CYS A 17 -7.66 10.51 -7.12
CA CYS A 17 -7.42 9.21 -7.76
C CYS A 17 -5.94 8.84 -7.99
N CYS A 18 -5.00 9.43 -7.24
CA CYS A 18 -3.62 8.98 -7.26
C CYS A 18 -3.46 7.64 -6.52
N ASP A 19 -2.84 6.65 -7.17
CA ASP A 19 -2.57 5.32 -6.61
C ASP A 19 -1.55 5.36 -5.46
N MET A 20 -0.79 6.44 -5.34
CA MET A 20 0.19 6.61 -4.28
C MET A 20 -0.36 7.31 -3.04
N GLU A 21 -1.56 7.88 -3.12
CA GLU A 21 -2.14 8.59 -1.98
C GLU A 21 -2.61 7.61 -0.91
N ARG A 22 -2.27 7.90 0.35
CA ARG A 22 -2.70 7.12 1.51
C ARG A 22 -3.97 7.70 2.12
N CYS A 23 -4.88 6.80 2.49
CA CYS A 23 -6.12 7.16 3.17
C CYS A 23 -5.82 7.76 4.55
N PRO A 24 -6.36 8.95 4.89
CA PRO A 24 -6.13 9.59 6.19
C PRO A 24 -6.85 8.89 7.36
N PHE A 25 -7.66 7.87 7.08
CA PHE A 25 -8.38 7.09 8.08
C PHE A 25 -7.67 5.78 8.43
N CYS A 26 -7.20 5.01 7.43
CA CYS A 26 -6.60 3.68 7.65
C CYS A 26 -5.14 3.56 7.24
N GLY A 27 -4.58 4.51 6.48
CA GLY A 27 -3.20 4.45 5.98
C GLY A 27 -2.99 3.55 4.74
N GLU A 28 -4.00 2.78 4.32
CA GLU A 28 -3.98 2.03 3.06
C GLU A 28 -4.08 2.97 1.85
N GLN A 29 -4.01 2.42 0.63
CA GLN A 29 -4.20 3.21 -0.58
C GLN A 29 -5.60 3.86 -0.60
N LEU A 30 -5.68 5.18 -0.80
CA LEU A 30 -6.93 5.94 -0.73
C LEU A 30 -7.97 5.46 -1.75
N LEU A 31 -7.52 5.14 -2.97
CA LEU A 31 -8.38 4.72 -4.07
C LEU A 31 -9.13 3.40 -3.80
N SER A 32 -8.56 2.52 -2.99
CA SER A 32 -9.07 1.15 -2.78
C SER A 32 -9.51 0.85 -1.34
N CYS A 33 -9.40 1.83 -0.43
CA CYS A 33 -9.81 1.63 0.95
C CYS A 33 -11.33 1.57 1.13
N ASP A 34 -11.80 0.76 2.08
CA ASP A 34 -13.23 0.66 2.40
C ASP A 34 -13.77 1.85 3.21
N CYS A 35 -12.90 2.78 3.64
CA CYS A 35 -13.28 3.92 4.49
C CYS A 35 -14.36 4.80 3.85
N VAL A 36 -14.39 4.90 2.52
CA VAL A 36 -15.45 5.64 1.82
C VAL A 36 -16.84 5.04 2.06
N TYR A 37 -16.95 3.70 2.04
CA TYR A 37 -18.23 3.02 2.26
C TYR A 37 -18.66 3.07 3.72
N HIS A 38 -17.70 3.09 4.65
CA HIS A 38 -18.00 3.33 6.07
C HIS A 38 -18.48 4.77 6.31
N ALA A 39 -17.78 5.75 5.76
CA ALA A 39 -18.08 7.17 5.96
C ALA A 39 -19.45 7.55 5.37
N LEU A 40 -19.80 6.99 4.21
CA LEU A 40 -21.09 7.19 3.56
C LEU A 40 -22.21 6.28 4.10
N GLY A 41 -21.93 5.43 5.11
CA GLY A 41 -22.92 4.53 5.70
C GLY A 41 -23.44 3.43 4.77
N LEU A 42 -22.65 3.03 3.77
CA LEU A 42 -23.02 2.07 2.74
C LEU A 42 -22.70 0.62 3.11
N LEU A 43 -21.66 0.40 3.91
CA LEU A 43 -21.27 -0.94 4.34
C LEU A 43 -22.30 -1.51 5.34
N ASN A 44 -22.93 -2.64 5.01
CA ASN A 44 -23.91 -3.28 5.89
C ASN A 44 -23.89 -4.80 5.78
N THR A 45 -23.32 -5.45 6.81
CA THR A 45 -23.15 -6.91 6.90
C THR A 45 -24.46 -7.67 7.19
N PHE A 46 -25.49 -6.98 7.70
CA PHE A 46 -26.81 -7.59 7.94
C PHE A 46 -27.69 -7.59 6.70
N ARG A 47 -27.49 -6.62 5.80
CA ARG A 47 -28.32 -6.40 4.61
C ARG A 47 -27.74 -7.04 3.35
N TYR A 48 -26.41 -7.07 3.25
CA TYR A 48 -25.68 -7.50 2.07
C TYR A 48 -24.74 -8.67 2.39
N THR A 49 -24.14 -9.26 1.36
CA THR A 49 -23.33 -10.49 1.50
C THR A 49 -21.94 -10.29 0.92
N GLU A 50 -21.05 -11.25 1.15
CA GLU A 50 -19.71 -11.30 0.56
C GLU A 50 -19.72 -11.20 -0.98
N LYS A 51 -20.79 -11.67 -1.64
CA LYS A 51 -20.93 -11.57 -3.11
C LYS A 51 -20.97 -10.13 -3.63
N THR A 52 -21.33 -9.18 -2.78
CA THR A 52 -21.34 -7.74 -3.10
C THR A 52 -20.41 -6.97 -2.18
N CYS A 53 -19.46 -7.66 -1.53
CA CYS A 53 -18.57 -7.07 -0.52
C CYS A 53 -19.33 -6.28 0.56
N PHE A 54 -20.52 -6.74 0.94
CA PHE A 54 -21.40 -6.08 1.90
C PHE A 54 -21.89 -4.66 1.50
N LEU A 55 -21.88 -4.35 0.21
CA LEU A 55 -22.37 -3.10 -0.37
C LEU A 55 -23.71 -3.30 -1.09
N PRO A 56 -24.48 -2.21 -1.30
CA PRO A 56 -25.60 -2.22 -2.24
C PRO A 56 -25.14 -2.72 -3.62
N SER A 57 -25.92 -3.63 -4.22
CA SER A 57 -25.55 -4.28 -5.49
C SER A 57 -25.25 -3.30 -6.63
N ASP A 58 -25.90 -2.13 -6.62
CA ASP A 58 -25.65 -1.08 -7.61
C ASP A 58 -24.28 -0.43 -7.40
N ILE A 59 -23.96 -0.05 -6.16
CA ILE A 59 -22.65 0.50 -5.78
C ILE A 59 -21.52 -0.51 -6.06
N TYR A 60 -21.73 -1.78 -5.75
CA TYR A 60 -20.74 -2.82 -6.03
C TYR A 60 -20.44 -2.97 -7.53
N LYS A 61 -21.45 -2.81 -8.39
CA LYS A 61 -21.30 -2.98 -9.85
C LYS A 61 -20.83 -1.72 -10.56
N ASN A 62 -21.32 -0.57 -10.11
CA ASN A 62 -21.23 0.69 -10.85
C ASN A 62 -20.36 1.73 -10.12
N GLY A 63 -19.94 1.46 -8.89
CA GLY A 63 -19.21 2.41 -8.05
C GLY A 63 -20.11 3.47 -7.41
N LEU A 64 -19.47 4.49 -6.84
CA LEU A 64 -20.15 5.62 -6.21
C LEU A 64 -20.72 6.57 -7.27
N THR A 65 -21.84 7.20 -6.95
CA THR A 65 -22.38 8.30 -7.76
C THR A 65 -21.53 9.56 -7.61
N ASP A 66 -21.58 10.49 -8.57
CA ASP A 66 -20.85 11.76 -8.49
C ASP A 66 -21.17 12.56 -7.22
N GLY A 67 -22.43 12.51 -6.75
CA GLY A 67 -22.83 13.16 -5.51
C GLY A 67 -22.15 12.55 -4.27
N MET A 68 -22.06 11.22 -4.22
CA MET A 68 -21.34 10.50 -3.16
C MET A 68 -19.84 10.73 -3.21
N VAL A 69 -19.27 10.83 -4.42
CA VAL A 69 -17.86 11.21 -4.59
C VAL A 69 -17.62 12.62 -4.05
N GLY A 70 -18.51 13.57 -4.33
CA GLY A 70 -18.45 14.93 -3.76
C GLY A 70 -18.49 14.92 -2.24
N GLU A 71 -19.43 14.20 -1.64
CA GLU A 71 -19.52 14.07 -0.18
C GLU A 71 -18.25 13.44 0.42
N TRP A 72 -17.71 12.40 -0.22
CA TRP A 72 -16.46 11.78 0.20
C TRP A 72 -15.27 12.75 0.17
N MET A 73 -15.20 13.61 -0.84
CA MET A 73 -14.17 14.63 -0.95
C MET A 73 -14.24 15.66 0.16
N ASP A 74 -15.44 16.10 0.51
CA ASP A 74 -15.64 17.04 1.62
C ASP A 74 -15.18 16.43 2.93
N ILE A 75 -15.53 15.15 3.18
CA ILE A 75 -15.07 14.38 4.35
C ILE A 75 -13.55 14.26 4.38
N LEU A 76 -12.92 13.96 3.23
CA LEU A 76 -11.45 13.86 3.13
C LEU A 76 -10.77 15.20 3.41
N ASN A 77 -11.31 16.29 2.88
CA ASN A 77 -10.75 17.63 3.06
C ASN A 77 -10.91 18.10 4.50
N GLU A 78 -12.05 17.82 5.14
CA GLU A 78 -12.28 18.11 6.57
C GLU A 78 -11.33 17.28 7.46
N LYS A 79 -11.15 16.00 7.15
CA LYS A 79 -10.20 15.13 7.87
C LYS A 79 -8.75 15.59 7.72
N GLY A 80 -8.42 16.17 6.57
CA GLY A 80 -7.07 16.51 6.15
C GLY A 80 -6.42 15.35 5.39
N ARG A 81 -6.26 15.53 4.08
CA ARG A 81 -5.58 14.56 3.20
C ARG A 81 -4.09 14.46 3.52
N VAL A 82 -3.50 13.30 3.23
CA VAL A 82 -2.10 13.01 3.57
C VAL A 82 -1.18 13.62 2.50
N PRO A 83 -0.23 14.49 2.88
CA PRO A 83 0.76 15.02 1.94
C PRO A 83 1.70 13.93 1.40
N HIS A 84 2.14 14.10 0.16
CA HIS A 84 3.16 13.27 -0.42
C HIS A 84 4.49 13.48 0.30
N ILE A 85 5.08 12.43 0.84
CA ILE A 85 6.46 12.40 1.36
C ILE A 85 7.09 11.11 0.86
N GLN A 86 8.30 11.21 0.30
CA GLN A 86 8.99 10.04 -0.21
C GLN A 86 9.99 9.52 0.82
N TYR A 87 9.62 8.40 1.46
CA TYR A 87 10.53 7.68 2.35
C TYR A 87 11.42 6.74 1.56
N PRO A 88 12.74 6.67 1.87
CA PRO A 88 13.62 5.73 1.22
C PRO A 88 13.25 4.30 1.56
N ILE A 89 13.37 3.43 0.56
CA ILE A 89 13.40 1.99 0.80
C ILE A 89 14.79 1.65 1.32
N VAL A 90 14.84 0.97 2.45
CA VAL A 90 16.09 0.70 3.18
C VAL A 90 16.33 -0.81 3.23
N CYS A 91 17.54 -1.24 2.86
CA CYS A 91 17.97 -2.61 3.07
C CYS A 91 18.05 -2.90 4.59
N ALA A 92 17.28 -3.87 5.06
CA ALA A 92 17.24 -4.22 6.49
C ALA A 92 18.57 -4.78 7.03
N TYR A 93 19.45 -5.29 6.16
CA TYR A 93 20.73 -5.85 6.57
C TYR A 93 21.85 -4.81 6.63
N CYS A 94 22.04 -4.00 5.57
CA CYS A 94 23.16 -3.06 5.47
C CYS A 94 22.78 -1.57 5.61
N GLY A 95 21.50 -1.23 5.58
CA GLY A 95 21.04 0.16 5.65
C GLY A 95 21.18 0.96 4.35
N GLU A 96 21.53 0.33 3.23
CA GLU A 96 21.57 0.98 1.91
C GLU A 96 20.20 1.56 1.56
N LEU A 97 20.20 2.84 1.12
CA LEU A 97 19.00 3.55 0.69
C LEU A 97 18.80 3.35 -0.81
N TRP A 98 17.55 3.09 -1.21
CA TRP A 98 17.15 2.83 -2.60
C TRP A 98 17.98 1.72 -3.26
N PRO A 99 18.07 0.52 -2.66
CA PRO A 99 18.80 -0.57 -3.27
C PRO A 99 18.15 -1.00 -4.59
N ASP A 100 18.95 -1.57 -5.49
CA ASP A 100 18.42 -2.21 -6.69
C ASP A 100 17.48 -3.36 -6.31
N PHE A 101 16.25 -3.30 -6.79
CA PHE A 101 15.27 -4.35 -6.58
C PHE A 101 15.62 -5.60 -7.35
N PHE A 102 15.39 -6.74 -6.71
CA PHE A 102 15.44 -8.07 -7.32
C PHE A 102 14.26 -8.88 -6.78
N ASN A 103 13.96 -9.99 -7.45
CA ASN A 103 12.95 -10.94 -7.01
C ASN A 103 13.50 -12.36 -7.11
N VAL A 104 13.06 -13.22 -6.20
CA VAL A 104 13.30 -14.67 -6.18
C VAL A 104 11.96 -15.37 -5.91
N SER A 105 11.89 -16.70 -6.00
CA SER A 105 10.67 -17.41 -5.61
C SER A 105 10.45 -17.36 -4.11
N ASP A 106 9.19 -17.49 -3.67
CA ASP A 106 8.85 -17.57 -2.24
C ASP A 106 9.60 -18.72 -1.57
N GLU A 107 9.65 -19.90 -2.21
CA GLU A 107 10.40 -21.06 -1.71
C GLU A 107 11.88 -20.73 -1.45
N GLU A 108 12.51 -20.00 -2.37
CA GLU A 108 13.91 -19.58 -2.24
C GLU A 108 14.08 -18.52 -1.14
N TRP A 109 13.18 -17.53 -1.07
CA TRP A 109 13.20 -16.51 -0.04
C TRP A 109 13.04 -17.11 1.36
N GLU A 110 12.08 -18.02 1.52
CA GLU A 110 11.82 -18.70 2.78
C GLU A 110 12.97 -19.61 3.22
N LYS A 111 13.68 -20.23 2.27
CA LYS A 111 14.85 -21.06 2.56
C LYS A 111 15.97 -20.24 3.22
N TYR A 112 16.26 -19.04 2.72
CA TYR A 112 17.45 -18.28 3.13
C TYR A 112 17.19 -17.15 4.13
N ILE A 113 15.98 -16.58 4.17
CA ILE A 113 15.68 -15.39 4.98
C ILE A 113 14.93 -15.75 6.27
N GLN A 114 15.41 -15.19 7.39
CA GLN A 114 14.82 -15.35 8.72
C GLN A 114 13.37 -14.90 8.76
N ILE A 115 12.50 -15.69 9.43
CA ILE A 115 11.04 -15.53 9.43
C ILE A 115 10.59 -14.11 9.79
N ASP A 116 11.21 -13.50 10.79
CA ASP A 116 10.93 -12.15 11.28
C ASP A 116 11.38 -11.03 10.34
N THR A 117 12.26 -11.34 9.40
CA THR A 117 12.83 -10.39 8.42
C THR A 117 12.18 -10.53 7.04
N ARG A 118 11.34 -11.53 6.80
CA ARG A 118 10.77 -11.82 5.45
C ARG A 118 9.88 -10.72 4.88
N THR A 119 9.36 -9.82 5.71
CA THR A 119 8.56 -8.65 5.29
C THR A 119 9.41 -7.43 4.96
N GLN A 120 10.72 -7.49 5.22
CA GLN A 120 11.64 -6.39 4.98
C GLN A 120 12.29 -6.49 3.61
N VAL A 121 12.86 -5.38 3.15
CA VAL A 121 13.62 -5.32 1.89
C VAL A 121 15.08 -5.63 2.14
N LEU A 122 15.68 -6.44 1.26
CA LEU A 122 17.14 -6.63 1.20
C LEU A 122 17.65 -6.11 -0.14
N CYS A 123 18.89 -5.62 -0.17
CA CYS A 123 19.59 -5.39 -1.43
C CYS A 123 20.14 -6.71 -1.98
N ARG A 124 20.34 -6.77 -3.30
CA ARG A 124 20.81 -7.97 -3.99
C ARG A 124 22.11 -8.52 -3.39
N LYS A 125 23.05 -7.62 -3.08
CA LYS A 125 24.34 -7.99 -2.48
C LYS A 125 24.18 -8.69 -1.13
N CYS A 126 23.38 -8.13 -0.23
CA CYS A 126 23.15 -8.74 1.08
C CYS A 126 22.45 -10.09 0.99
N TYR A 127 21.51 -10.23 0.05
CA TYR A 127 20.87 -11.51 -0.22
C TYR A 127 21.89 -12.58 -0.68
N ASP A 128 22.73 -12.26 -1.67
CA ASP A 128 23.75 -13.18 -2.18
C ASP A 128 24.76 -13.56 -1.06
N ASP A 129 25.18 -12.61 -0.23
CA ASP A 129 26.07 -12.84 0.92
C ASP A 129 25.43 -13.77 1.97
N ILE A 130 24.14 -13.60 2.29
CA ILE A 130 23.40 -14.48 3.22
C ILE A 130 23.34 -15.89 2.66
N LYS A 131 22.97 -16.04 1.39
CA LYS A 131 22.89 -17.32 0.69
C LYS A 131 24.24 -18.05 0.72
N GLU A 132 25.32 -17.36 0.39
CA GLU A 132 26.68 -17.94 0.41
C GLU A 132 27.10 -18.38 1.82
N LYS A 133 26.78 -17.61 2.86
CA LYS A 133 27.07 -17.97 4.26
C LYS A 133 26.33 -19.24 4.70
N ILE A 134 25.07 -19.39 4.33
CA ILE A 134 24.25 -20.56 4.68
C ILE A 134 24.77 -21.81 3.96
N GLU A 135 25.02 -21.72 2.65
CA GLU A 135 25.52 -22.85 1.86
C GLU A 135 26.94 -23.28 2.30
N ARG A 136 27.79 -22.35 2.75
CA ARG A 136 29.11 -22.66 3.34
C ARG A 136 29.02 -23.25 4.76
N GLY A 137 28.06 -22.80 5.55
CA GLY A 137 27.85 -23.23 6.93
C GLY A 137 27.08 -24.55 7.07
N GLY A 138 26.50 -25.05 5.97
CA GLY A 138 25.79 -26.34 5.89
C GLY A 138 26.70 -27.56 5.71
N VAL A 139 27.99 -27.45 6.03
CA VAL A 139 28.97 -28.57 6.11
C VAL A 139 29.05 -29.09 7.54
#